data_AF-A0A3B0VED7-F1
#
_entry.id   AF-A0A3B0VED7-F1
#
_cell.length_a   1.000
_cell.length_b   1.000
_cell.length_c   1.000
_cell.angle_alpha   90.00
_cell.angle_beta   90.00
_cell.angle_gamma   90.00
#
_symmetry.space_group_name_H-M   'P 1'
#
loop_
_entity.id
_entity.type
_entity.pdbx_description
1 polymer ?
#
loop_
_entity_poly.entity_id
_entity_poly.type
_entity_poly.pdbx_seq_one_letter_code
_entity_poly.pdbx_strand_id
1 'polypeptide(L)'
;MTPTILTSQTTKRDNKGQRPPALFNGDHLTRAEFERRYAAQPHIKKAELIEGVVHVASPVHLDKHSKPHSRIILFLGNYVAATLGTDFGDNATVRLDRENEVQPDAFLRIHEAVGGQSRGDEDDYLEGAPELIVEVSTGAHLRLGGGSKNRETSVKASIYPS
;
A
#
# COMPACT_ATOMS: atom_id res chain seq x y z
N MET A 1 -15.27 -37.94 54.27
CA MET A 1 -15.10 -37.93 52.80
C MET A 1 -14.83 -36.50 52.37
N THR A 2 -13.57 -36.17 52.09
CA THR A 2 -13.13 -34.98 51.33
C THR A 2 -12.85 -35.42 49.88
N PRO A 3 -13.08 -34.58 48.87
CA PRO A 3 -12.07 -33.61 48.39
C PRO A 3 -12.67 -32.21 48.03
N THR A 4 -12.01 -31.08 48.25
CA THR A 4 -10.86 -30.43 47.55
C THR A 4 -11.33 -29.28 46.64
N ILE A 5 -10.87 -28.08 46.98
CA ILE A 5 -10.99 -26.81 46.24
C ILE A 5 -10.17 -26.90 44.94
N LEU A 6 -10.65 -26.34 43.83
CA LEU A 6 -9.72 -25.73 42.87
C LEU A 6 -10.32 -24.48 42.19
N THR A 7 -9.73 -23.35 42.54
CA THR A 7 -9.76 -22.04 41.89
C THR A 7 -9.49 -22.16 40.39
N SER A 8 -10.37 -21.67 39.53
CA SER A 8 -10.06 -21.48 38.11
C SER A 8 -9.26 -20.18 37.93
N GLN A 9 -7.94 -20.30 38.00
CA GLN A 9 -7.04 -19.28 37.48
C GLN A 9 -6.97 -19.37 35.94
N THR A 10 -7.08 -18.19 35.33
CA THR A 10 -6.45 -17.71 34.10
C THR A 10 -5.61 -18.72 33.31
N THR A 11 -6.03 -19.03 32.08
CA THR A 11 -5.09 -19.44 31.02
C THR A 11 -5.12 -18.42 29.90
N LYS A 12 -4.26 -17.41 30.03
CA LYS A 12 -3.71 -16.64 28.92
C LYS A 12 -2.89 -17.63 28.10
N ARG A 13 -3.46 -18.17 27.01
CA ARG A 13 -2.75 -19.07 26.11
C ARG A 13 -1.68 -18.26 25.36
N ASP A 14 -0.43 -18.47 25.75
CA ASP A 14 0.75 -18.10 24.98
C ASP A 14 0.69 -18.84 23.65
N ASN A 15 0.27 -18.16 22.58
CA ASN A 15 0.19 -18.73 21.24
C ASN A 15 1.51 -18.49 20.47
N LYS A 16 2.62 -18.95 21.04
CA LYS A 16 3.93 -18.95 20.39
C LYS A 16 4.07 -20.20 19.53
N GLY A 17 3.59 -20.14 18.28
CA GLY A 17 3.82 -21.22 17.30
C GLY A 17 2.80 -21.35 16.19
N GLN A 18 1.66 -20.67 16.25
CA GLN A 18 0.71 -20.67 15.15
C GLN A 18 1.11 -19.64 14.10
N ARG A 19 1.26 -20.09 12.84
CA ARG A 19 1.36 -19.20 11.69
C ARG A 19 0.22 -18.17 11.79
N PRO A 20 0.52 -16.87 11.71
CA PRO A 20 -0.52 -15.86 11.78
C PRO A 20 -1.62 -16.14 10.74
N PRO A 21 -2.90 -15.87 11.05
CA PRO A 21 -3.99 -16.08 10.10
C PRO A 21 -3.71 -15.38 8.77
N ALA A 22 -4.19 -15.99 7.67
CA ALA A 22 -4.03 -15.41 6.34
C ALA A 22 -4.63 -14.01 6.26
N LEU A 23 -4.11 -13.18 5.34
CA LEU A 23 -4.64 -11.84 5.09
C LEU A 23 -5.72 -11.97 4.04
N PHE A 24 -6.95 -11.58 4.40
CA PHE A 24 -8.05 -11.53 3.46
C PHE A 24 -8.41 -10.08 3.15
N ASN A 25 -8.83 -9.84 1.91
CA ASN A 25 -9.37 -8.56 1.49
C ASN A 25 -10.63 -8.25 2.31
N GLY A 26 -10.65 -7.11 3.01
CA GLY A 26 -11.71 -6.70 3.93
C GLY A 26 -11.45 -7.01 5.41
N ASP A 27 -10.33 -7.64 5.77
CA ASP A 27 -9.98 -7.85 7.18
C ASP A 27 -9.76 -6.49 7.89
N HIS A 28 -10.28 -6.35 9.12
CA HIS A 28 -10.01 -5.18 9.95
C HIS A 28 -8.82 -5.47 10.88
N LEU A 29 -7.70 -4.79 10.69
CA LEU A 29 -6.47 -5.01 11.43
C LEU A 29 -5.83 -3.70 11.87
N THR A 30 -5.12 -3.76 13.01
CA THR A 30 -4.11 -2.75 13.33
C THR A 30 -2.90 -2.90 12.42
N ARG A 31 -2.14 -1.81 12.20
CA ARG A 31 -0.92 -1.82 11.38
C ARG A 31 0.08 -2.91 11.81
N ALA A 32 0.35 -3.03 13.11
CA ALA A 32 1.27 -4.05 13.65
C ALA A 32 0.79 -5.49 13.37
N GLU A 33 -0.53 -5.73 13.38
CA GLU A 33 -1.06 -7.05 13.04
C GLU A 33 -1.03 -7.33 11.54
N PHE A 34 -1.27 -6.31 10.72
CA PHE A 34 -1.12 -6.38 9.27
C PHE A 34 0.33 -6.73 8.88
N GLU A 35 1.32 -5.96 9.35
CA GLU A 35 2.74 -6.18 9.08
C GLU A 35 3.18 -7.60 9.46
N ARG A 36 2.79 -8.07 10.66
CA ARG A 36 3.10 -9.43 11.12
C ARG A 36 2.50 -10.52 10.23
N ARG A 37 1.24 -10.34 9.78
CA ARG A 37 0.56 -11.32 8.92
C ARG A 37 1.07 -11.28 7.49
N TYR A 38 1.43 -10.10 7.00
CA TYR A 38 1.95 -9.88 5.65
C TYR A 38 3.32 -10.51 5.48
N ALA A 39 4.23 -10.27 6.44
CA ALA A 39 5.57 -10.88 6.46
C ALA A 39 5.55 -12.42 6.46
N ALA A 40 4.49 -13.04 6.98
CA ALA A 40 4.33 -14.48 7.02
C ALA A 40 3.74 -15.11 5.74
N GLN A 41 3.35 -14.30 4.75
CA GLN A 41 2.66 -14.72 3.54
C GLN A 41 3.38 -14.25 2.27
N PRO A 42 4.55 -14.84 1.94
CA PRO A 42 5.36 -14.43 0.79
C PRO A 42 4.71 -14.67 -0.58
N HIS A 43 3.54 -15.31 -0.62
CA HIS A 43 2.78 -15.56 -1.85
C HIS A 43 1.82 -14.40 -2.21
N ILE A 44 1.53 -13.50 -1.27
CA ILE A 44 0.76 -12.29 -1.53
C ILE A 44 1.71 -11.29 -2.19
N LYS A 45 1.39 -10.87 -3.42
CA LYS A 45 2.27 -10.00 -4.21
C LYS A 45 2.21 -8.53 -3.77
N LYS A 46 1.04 -8.07 -3.33
CA LYS A 46 0.78 -6.71 -2.86
C LYS A 46 -0.47 -6.74 -1.99
N ALA A 47 -0.39 -6.12 -0.81
CA ALA A 47 -1.53 -5.83 0.06
C ALA A 47 -1.33 -4.48 0.74
N GLU A 48 -2.42 -3.77 1.03
CA GLU A 48 -2.44 -2.44 1.63
C GLU A 48 -3.36 -2.43 2.86
N LEU A 49 -3.13 -1.50 3.79
CA LEU A 49 -4.00 -1.28 4.94
C LEU A 49 -4.50 0.18 4.91
N ILE A 50 -5.78 0.37 4.64
CA ILE A 50 -6.41 1.69 4.52
C ILE A 50 -7.51 1.79 5.57
N GLU A 51 -7.42 2.77 6.47
CA GLU A 51 -8.38 2.97 7.57
C GLU A 51 -8.63 1.68 8.39
N GLY A 52 -7.57 0.89 8.57
CA GLY A 52 -7.62 -0.40 9.26
C GLY A 52 -8.25 -1.54 8.45
N VAL A 53 -8.54 -1.37 7.15
CA VAL A 53 -9.08 -2.40 6.26
C VAL A 53 -8.00 -2.91 5.31
N VAL A 54 -7.82 -4.22 5.25
CA VAL A 54 -6.86 -4.89 4.38
C VAL A 54 -7.37 -4.94 2.94
N HIS A 55 -6.55 -4.55 1.98
CA HIS A 55 -6.80 -4.69 0.55
C HIS A 55 -5.75 -5.59 -0.09
N VAL A 56 -6.14 -6.72 -0.69
CA VAL A 56 -5.19 -7.63 -1.37
C VAL A 56 -5.26 -7.40 -2.88
N ALA A 57 -4.12 -7.14 -3.52
CA ALA A 57 -4.06 -6.80 -4.93
C ALA A 57 -4.45 -7.98 -5.85
N SER A 58 -5.22 -7.67 -6.89
CA SER A 58 -5.56 -8.61 -7.98
C SER A 58 -4.43 -8.72 -9.03
N PRO A 59 -4.42 -9.77 -9.88
CA PRO A 59 -3.41 -9.92 -10.93
C PRO A 59 -3.28 -8.70 -11.86
N VAL A 60 -2.04 -8.30 -12.14
CA VAL A 60 -1.73 -7.17 -13.02
C VAL A 60 -1.87 -7.55 -14.49
N HIS A 61 -2.71 -6.84 -15.24
CA HIS A 61 -2.95 -7.08 -16.66
C HIS A 61 -1.98 -6.32 -17.59
N LEU A 62 -1.51 -6.97 -18.66
CA LEU A 62 -0.51 -6.41 -19.60
C LEU A 62 -0.95 -5.06 -20.22
N ASP A 63 -2.02 -5.05 -21.00
CA ASP A 63 -2.43 -3.84 -21.73
C ASP A 63 -3.11 -2.80 -20.84
N LYS A 64 -3.77 -3.29 -19.80
CA LYS A 64 -4.66 -2.53 -18.93
C LYS A 64 -3.93 -1.84 -17.79
N HIS A 65 -2.79 -2.36 -17.34
CA HIS A 65 -2.05 -1.75 -16.24
C HIS A 65 -0.56 -1.71 -16.52
N SER A 66 0.07 -2.83 -16.91
CA SER A 66 1.53 -2.87 -17.10
C SER A 66 2.03 -1.87 -18.14
N LYS A 67 1.44 -1.81 -19.34
CA LYS A 67 1.87 -0.85 -20.38
C LYS A 67 1.65 0.61 -19.96
N PRO A 68 0.48 1.03 -19.44
CA PRO A 68 0.29 2.37 -18.89
C PRO A 68 1.27 2.70 -17.74
N HIS A 69 1.45 1.78 -16.79
CA HIS A 69 2.41 1.92 -15.68
C HIS A 69 3.82 2.20 -16.19
N SER A 70 4.33 1.39 -17.11
CA SER A 70 5.67 1.58 -17.67
C SER A 70 5.86 2.93 -18.37
N ARG A 71 4.80 3.52 -18.96
CA ARG A 71 4.89 4.85 -19.56
C ARG A 71 5.01 5.96 -18.51
N ILE A 72 4.31 5.81 -17.37
CA ILE A 72 4.44 6.71 -16.23
C ILE A 72 5.85 6.63 -15.66
N ILE A 73 6.38 5.43 -15.44
CA ILE A 73 7.75 5.23 -14.96
C ILE A 73 8.77 5.87 -15.89
N LEU A 74 8.62 5.70 -17.21
CA LEU A 74 9.51 6.36 -18.17
C LEU A 74 9.41 7.89 -18.12
N PHE A 75 8.21 8.43 -18.00
CA PHE A 75 7.99 9.86 -17.87
C PHE A 75 8.64 10.44 -16.61
N LEU A 76 8.43 9.80 -15.45
CA LEU A 76 9.02 10.23 -14.18
C LEU A 76 10.54 10.11 -14.19
N GLY A 77 11.08 9.01 -14.74
CA GLY A 77 12.52 8.84 -14.88
C GLY A 77 13.16 9.94 -15.73
N ASN A 78 12.53 10.35 -16.84
CA ASN A 78 13.01 11.48 -17.65
C ASN A 78 12.93 12.81 -16.90
N TYR A 79 11.87 13.02 -16.11
CA TYR A 79 11.73 14.23 -15.30
C TYR A 79 12.83 14.34 -14.25
N VAL A 80 13.07 13.27 -13.49
CA VAL A 80 14.12 13.21 -12.45
C VAL A 80 15.51 13.37 -13.07
N ALA A 81 15.77 12.75 -14.22
CA ALA A 81 17.04 12.90 -14.93
C ALA A 81 17.31 14.37 -15.36
N ALA A 82 16.27 15.16 -15.59
CA ALA A 82 16.37 16.57 -15.96
C ALA A 82 16.26 17.54 -14.78
N THR A 83 15.88 17.07 -13.59
CA THR A 83 15.51 17.93 -12.45
C THR A 83 16.22 17.49 -11.17
N LEU A 84 17.36 18.13 -10.88
CA LEU A 84 18.14 17.84 -9.67
C LEU A 84 17.32 18.06 -8.39
N GLY A 85 17.58 17.23 -7.38
CA GLY A 85 16.89 17.28 -6.09
C GLY A 85 15.52 16.62 -6.08
N THR A 86 15.16 15.90 -7.14
CA THR A 86 13.97 15.06 -7.22
C THR A 86 14.36 13.60 -7.37
N ASP A 87 13.45 12.71 -6.96
CA ASP A 87 13.56 11.27 -7.14
C ASP A 87 12.19 10.66 -7.41
N PHE A 88 12.14 9.41 -7.86
CA PHE A 88 10.90 8.70 -8.16
C PHE A 88 11.00 7.23 -7.77
N GLY A 89 9.85 6.58 -7.62
CA GLY A 89 9.78 5.16 -7.35
C GLY A 89 8.42 4.58 -7.69
N ASP A 90 8.35 3.25 -7.65
CA ASP A 90 7.13 2.50 -7.92
C ASP A 90 6.97 1.37 -6.90
N ASN A 91 5.72 1.12 -6.48
CA ASN A 91 5.38 0.05 -5.54
C ASN A 91 6.13 0.08 -4.19
N ALA A 92 6.73 1.21 -3.81
CA ALA A 92 7.33 1.36 -2.48
C ALA A 92 6.25 1.44 -1.40
N THR A 93 6.58 1.00 -0.19
CA THR A 93 5.71 1.22 0.97
C THR A 93 5.87 2.66 1.46
N VAL A 94 4.76 3.39 1.50
CA VAL A 94 4.69 4.80 1.91
C VAL A 94 3.85 4.91 3.18
N ARG A 95 4.52 5.24 4.30
CA ARG A 95 3.91 5.52 5.60
C ARG A 95 3.49 7.00 5.62
N LEU A 96 2.22 7.27 5.32
CA LEU A 96 1.69 8.64 5.25
C LEU A 96 1.53 9.27 6.65
N ASP A 97 1.06 8.48 7.60
CA ASP A 97 0.92 8.87 9.00
C ASP A 97 0.94 7.62 9.91
N ARG A 98 0.49 7.77 11.17
CA ARG A 98 0.49 6.67 12.16
C ARG A 98 -0.46 5.53 11.80
N GLU A 99 -1.51 5.81 11.06
CA GLU A 99 -2.61 4.89 10.76
C GLU A 99 -2.62 4.44 9.29
N ASN A 100 -1.95 5.17 8.39
CA ASN A 100 -2.03 4.96 6.94
C ASN A 100 -0.70 4.53 6.32
N GLU A 101 -0.74 3.39 5.62
CA GLU A 101 0.36 2.87 4.79
C GLU A 101 -0.19 2.50 3.40
N VAL A 102 0.38 3.11 2.36
CA VAL A 102 -0.05 2.93 0.96
C VAL A 102 1.11 2.45 0.09
N GLN A 103 0.80 1.77 -1.01
CA GLN A 103 1.78 1.37 -2.01
C GLN A 103 1.37 1.93 -3.37
N PRO A 104 1.68 3.20 -3.66
CA PRO A 104 1.25 3.82 -4.90
C PRO A 104 1.83 3.07 -6.09
N ASP A 105 1.10 3.06 -7.22
CA ASP A 105 1.66 2.52 -8.45
C ASP A 105 2.96 3.25 -8.79
N ALA A 106 2.98 4.59 -8.79
CA ALA A 106 4.22 5.36 -8.88
C ALA A 106 4.16 6.64 -8.04
N PHE A 107 5.31 7.20 -7.70
CA PHE A 107 5.42 8.51 -7.05
C PHE A 107 6.62 9.31 -7.56
N LEU A 108 6.53 10.64 -7.43
CA LEU A 108 7.66 11.56 -7.52
C LEU A 108 7.81 12.23 -6.16
N ARG A 109 9.05 12.37 -5.73
CA ARG A 109 9.39 13.13 -4.53
C ARG A 109 10.46 14.18 -4.76
N ILE A 110 10.46 15.19 -3.92
CA ILE A 110 11.55 16.13 -3.73
C ILE A 110 12.40 15.61 -2.56
N HIS A 111 13.72 15.75 -2.65
CA HIS A 111 14.60 15.38 -1.54
C HIS A 111 14.34 16.29 -0.33
N GLU A 112 14.30 15.71 0.87
CA GLU A 112 14.08 16.47 2.12
C GLU A 112 15.11 17.61 2.29
N ALA A 113 16.36 17.37 1.86
CA ALA A 113 17.45 18.36 1.89
C ALA A 113 17.19 19.65 1.08
N VAL A 114 16.23 19.64 0.16
CA VAL A 114 15.83 20.81 -0.64
C VAL A 114 14.36 21.18 -0.44
N GLY A 115 13.75 20.75 0.66
CA GLY A 115 12.40 21.13 1.07
C GLY A 115 11.30 20.14 0.71
N GLY A 116 11.64 18.90 0.35
CA GLY A 116 10.66 17.84 0.14
C GLY A 116 10.02 17.34 1.44
N GLN A 117 8.82 16.77 1.32
CA GLN A 117 7.99 16.36 2.47
C GLN A 117 8.24 14.94 2.96
N SER A 118 8.82 14.09 2.12
CA SER A 118 9.06 12.68 2.41
C SER A 118 10.55 12.40 2.65
N ARG A 119 10.86 11.26 3.28
CA ARG A 119 12.22 10.75 3.54
C ARG A 119 12.23 9.23 3.61
N GLY A 120 13.39 8.62 3.35
CA GLY A 120 13.57 7.20 3.65
C GLY A 120 13.71 7.02 5.16
N ASP A 121 13.14 5.94 5.72
CA ASP A 121 13.29 5.57 7.12
C ASP A 121 14.32 4.43 7.31
N GLU A 122 14.53 4.00 8.56
CA GLU A 122 15.51 2.97 8.91
C GLU A 122 15.14 1.57 8.37
N ASP A 123 13.87 1.36 7.99
CA ASP A 123 13.37 0.10 7.45
C ASP A 123 13.40 0.07 5.90
N ASP A 124 13.99 1.09 5.26
CA ASP A 124 13.98 1.29 3.80
C ASP A 124 12.57 1.53 3.21
N TYR A 125 11.68 2.09 4.02
CA TYR A 125 10.37 2.59 3.57
C TYR A 125 10.37 4.11 3.43
N LEU A 126 9.36 4.62 2.71
CA LEU A 126 9.18 6.05 2.57
C LEU A 126 8.25 6.57 3.69
N GLU A 127 8.72 7.52 4.49
CA GLU A 127 7.91 8.22 5.49
C GLU A 127 7.51 9.60 4.95
N GLY A 128 6.24 9.98 5.13
CA GLY A 128 5.68 11.25 4.66
C GLY A 128 5.12 11.18 3.23
N ALA A 129 4.28 12.15 2.88
CA ALA A 129 3.63 12.21 1.56
C ALA A 129 4.63 12.64 0.47
N PRO A 130 4.77 11.89 -0.64
CA PRO A 130 5.44 12.39 -1.84
C PRO A 130 4.66 13.54 -2.48
N GLU A 131 5.37 14.40 -3.21
CA GLU A 131 4.79 15.55 -3.91
C GLU A 131 3.83 15.13 -5.03
N LEU A 132 3.97 13.92 -5.58
CA LEU A 132 3.04 13.33 -6.53
C LEU A 132 2.88 11.83 -6.27
N ILE A 133 1.62 11.38 -6.17
CA ILE A 133 1.23 9.97 -6.25
C ILE A 133 0.45 9.73 -7.55
N VAL A 134 0.75 8.63 -8.22
CA VAL A 134 0.09 8.18 -9.44
C VAL A 134 -0.49 6.78 -9.25
N GLU A 135 -1.77 6.63 -9.62
CA GLU A 135 -2.49 5.35 -9.65
C GLU A 135 -2.94 5.02 -11.07
N VAL A 136 -2.66 3.79 -11.51
CA VAL A 136 -3.01 3.25 -12.82
C VAL A 136 -4.19 2.30 -12.67
N SER A 137 -5.38 2.86 -12.91
CA SER A 137 -6.64 2.16 -12.70
C SER A 137 -7.27 1.68 -14.02
N THR A 138 -8.00 0.57 -13.93
CA THR A 138 -8.83 0.07 -15.03
C THR A 138 -10.29 0.11 -14.62
N GLY A 139 -11.01 1.15 -15.07
CA GLY A 139 -12.37 1.40 -14.61
C GLY A 139 -13.20 2.16 -15.64
N ALA A 140 -14.45 1.71 -15.83
CA ALA A 140 -15.45 2.44 -16.59
C ALA A 140 -15.89 3.67 -15.80
N HIS A 141 -15.71 4.85 -16.35
CA HIS A 141 -16.45 6.03 -15.92
C HIS A 141 -17.95 5.71 -15.98
N LEU A 142 -18.65 5.74 -14.84
CA LEU A 142 -20.11 5.65 -14.82
C LEU A 142 -20.68 6.96 -15.35
N ARG A 143 -20.85 7.07 -16.68
CA ARG A 143 -21.79 8.04 -17.25
C ARG A 143 -23.20 7.49 -17.14
N LEU A 144 -24.11 8.28 -16.58
CA LEU A 144 -25.53 8.06 -16.73
C LEU A 144 -25.85 8.12 -18.24
N GLY A 145 -26.15 6.97 -18.84
CA GLY A 145 -26.54 6.87 -20.26
C GLY A 145 -26.02 5.60 -20.92
N GLY A 146 -26.95 4.72 -21.33
CA GLY A 146 -26.65 3.41 -21.91
C GLY A 146 -25.89 3.48 -23.25
N GLY A 147 -24.82 2.68 -23.34
CA GLY A 147 -23.99 2.46 -24.53
C GLY A 147 -22.80 1.58 -24.16
N SER A 148 -22.35 0.71 -25.07
CA SER A 148 -21.34 -0.34 -24.79
C SER A 148 -20.10 0.16 -24.06
N LYS A 149 -19.77 -0.45 -22.91
CA LYS A 149 -18.62 -0.07 -22.07
C LYS A 149 -17.30 -0.52 -22.70
N ASN A 150 -16.62 0.36 -23.42
CA ASN A 150 -15.16 0.28 -23.53
C ASN A 150 -14.58 0.61 -22.14
N ARG A 151 -13.88 -0.35 -21.54
CA ARG A 151 -13.13 -0.11 -20.29
C ARG A 151 -11.85 0.64 -20.65
N GLU A 152 -11.87 1.95 -20.46
CA GLU A 152 -10.71 2.81 -20.67
C GLU A 152 -9.74 2.67 -19.48
N THR A 153 -8.44 2.82 -19.74
CA THR A 153 -7.42 2.92 -18.67
C THR A 153 -7.38 4.37 -18.21
N SER A 154 -7.47 4.60 -16.90
CA SER A 154 -7.38 5.93 -16.31
C SER A 154 -6.18 6.05 -15.40
N VAL A 155 -5.46 7.17 -15.52
CA VAL A 155 -4.39 7.56 -14.59
C VAL A 155 -4.98 8.60 -13.64
N LYS A 156 -4.90 8.35 -12.33
CA LYS A 156 -5.25 9.33 -11.30
C LYS A 156 -3.94 9.85 -10.69
N ALA A 157 -3.81 11.16 -10.63
CA ALA A 157 -2.69 11.83 -9.99
C ALA A 157 -3.20 12.65 -8.80
N SER A 158 -2.50 12.58 -7.69
CA SER A 158 -2.79 13.38 -6.50
C SER A 158 -1.52 14.09 -6.03
N ILE A 159 -1.64 15.40 -5.81
CA ILE A 159 -0.59 16.24 -5.25
C ILE A 159 -0.99 16.52 -3.81
N TYR A 160 -0.11 16.21 -2.88
CA TYR A 160 -0.31 16.51 -1.47
C TYR A 160 0.27 17.89 -1.18
N PRO A 161 -0.50 18.82 -0.58
CA PRO A 161 0.03 20.12 -0.23
C PRO A 161 1.04 20.03 0.92
N SER A 162 2.02 20.93 0.89
CA SER A 162 3.00 21.22 1.94
C SER A 162 2.42 21.86 3.18
#